data_AF-A0A3A8QLI6-F1
#
_entry.id   AF-A0A3A8QLI6-F1
#
_cell.length_a   1.000
_cell.length_b   1.000
_cell.length_c   1.000
_cell.angle_alpha   90.00
_cell.angle_beta   90.00
_cell.angle_gamma   90.00
#
_symmetry.space_group_name_H-M   'P 1'
#
loop_
_entity.id
_entity.type
_entity.pdbx_description
1 polymer ?
#
loop_
_entity_poly.entity_id
_entity_poly.type
_entity_poly.pdbx_seq_one_letter_code
_entity_poly.pdbx_strand_id
1 'polypeptide(L)'
;MTVTVVVVSGPIGAGKTTLAQRLAQRFGALVLSTRDFLRERFPTEGQGRRPLQELGAALDEDTKGRWMADDVAAAIQSREPRSLLVVVDAARIAPQVEWLRKSPRTRVLHVHLHAPEAELAKRYAHRRAGAEKDTELITFEEARAHPTERAVDQLAAPAELVLDTQQTPPDAVLVRVASRLGLFGRPDARLVDVLIGGQYGSEGKGHIAAHLAPAYDVLVRVGGPNAGHRVYAEDGVYTFHQLPSGTRVAKGAQVVLGPGTTLSLERLRKELEDCELREGRLFIDPQAVIIEEADLLMEGASLKQQIGSTAQGVGSATSRKVLRTAATPAVRLAKDVATLHSFLRPTVEVLDDAFSRGHHVLLEGTQGMGLSLHHGDYPHVTSRDTTASGCLAEAGIPPGRVRRTLMVCRTHPIRVQSPEGATSGPMVNEITWEEVSRRSGHPLGDLQKTERTSTTNRPRRVAEFDWVLLRKAASLNAPTDIALTFVDYLSANNWAARRYEQLSEEAHRYIEEIERVAGAPVSLISTGCEARNIIDRRTW
;
A
#
# COMPACT_ATOMS: atom_id res chain seq x y z
N MET A 1 10.79 -28.78 3.06
CA MET A 1 10.45 -27.37 3.39
C MET A 1 10.77 -27.16 4.86
N THR A 2 11.61 -26.17 5.19
CA THR A 2 12.03 -25.91 6.59
C THR A 2 11.06 -24.95 7.25
N VAL A 3 10.51 -25.32 8.42
CA VAL A 3 9.59 -24.50 9.19
C VAL A 3 10.36 -23.68 10.21
N THR A 4 10.05 -22.39 10.32
CA THR A 4 10.62 -21.54 11.37
C THR A 4 9.75 -21.60 12.61
N VAL A 5 10.33 -21.99 13.74
CA VAL A 5 9.66 -22.13 15.03
C VAL A 5 10.19 -21.07 15.99
N VAL A 6 9.33 -20.13 16.40
CA VAL A 6 9.61 -19.15 17.44
C VAL A 6 9.20 -19.75 18.77
N VAL A 7 10.16 -20.07 19.62
CA VAL A 7 9.88 -20.62 20.95
C VAL A 7 9.95 -19.47 21.95
N VAL A 8 8.84 -19.20 22.63
CA VAL A 8 8.78 -18.11 23.61
C VAL A 8 8.93 -18.69 25.02
N SER A 9 9.78 -18.07 25.83
CA SER A 9 9.98 -18.42 27.24
C SER A 9 10.01 -17.14 28.10
N GLY A 10 9.96 -17.31 29.42
CA GLY A 10 9.93 -16.20 30.36
C GLY A 10 8.94 -16.42 31.49
N PRO A 11 9.04 -15.65 32.57
CA PRO A 11 8.14 -15.80 33.70
C PRO A 11 6.69 -15.41 33.38
N ILE A 12 5.80 -15.77 34.29
CA ILE A 12 4.39 -15.39 34.25
C ILE A 12 4.29 -13.86 34.25
N GLY A 13 3.50 -13.31 33.33
CA GLY A 13 3.34 -11.86 33.17
C GLY A 13 4.36 -11.21 32.22
N ALA A 14 5.33 -11.97 31.68
CA ALA A 14 6.35 -11.43 30.78
C ALA A 14 5.86 -11.10 29.34
N GLY A 15 4.57 -11.28 29.02
CA GLY A 15 4.03 -10.90 27.70
C GLY A 15 4.16 -11.96 26.58
N LYS A 16 4.41 -13.23 26.92
CA LYS A 16 4.61 -14.34 25.96
C LYS A 16 3.43 -14.52 25.00
N THR A 17 2.23 -14.70 25.53
CA THR A 17 0.99 -14.84 24.75
C THR A 17 0.71 -13.62 23.89
N THR A 18 1.01 -12.41 24.38
CA THR A 18 0.88 -11.17 23.62
C THR A 18 1.77 -11.16 22.38
N LEU A 19 3.04 -11.59 22.51
CA LEU A 19 3.93 -11.74 21.35
C LEU A 19 3.41 -12.79 20.37
N ALA A 20 2.97 -13.96 20.85
CA ALA A 20 2.47 -15.03 20.01
C ALA A 20 1.24 -14.60 19.19
N GLN A 21 0.25 -13.97 19.84
CA GLN A 21 -0.94 -13.44 19.18
C GLN A 21 -0.60 -12.36 18.15
N ARG A 22 0.35 -11.48 18.45
CA ARG A 22 0.78 -10.42 17.52
C ARG A 22 1.50 -10.96 16.29
N LEU A 23 2.35 -11.99 16.46
CA LEU A 23 2.97 -12.70 15.33
C LEU A 23 1.91 -13.39 14.46
N ALA A 24 0.89 -13.97 15.08
CA ALA A 24 -0.23 -14.58 14.36
C ALA A 24 -1.03 -13.54 13.56
N GLN A 25 -1.43 -12.45 14.22
CA GLN A 25 -2.22 -11.39 13.62
C GLN A 25 -1.48 -10.68 12.48
N ARG A 26 -0.21 -10.35 12.67
CA ARG A 26 0.57 -9.56 11.71
C ARG A 26 1.15 -10.40 10.57
N PHE A 27 1.65 -11.59 10.86
CA PHE A 27 2.44 -12.42 9.92
C PHE A 27 1.81 -13.78 9.64
N GLY A 28 0.60 -14.06 10.13
CA GLY A 28 -0.11 -15.32 9.89
C GLY A 28 0.57 -16.53 10.55
N ALA A 29 1.32 -16.32 11.63
CA ALA A 29 1.98 -17.40 12.35
C ALA A 29 0.96 -18.38 12.98
N LEU A 30 1.25 -19.68 12.91
CA LEU A 30 0.50 -20.71 13.64
C LEU A 30 0.92 -20.70 15.11
N VAL A 31 0.01 -20.34 16.01
CA VAL A 31 0.26 -20.36 17.46
C VAL A 31 -0.08 -21.72 18.03
N LEU A 32 0.89 -22.34 18.71
CA LEU A 32 0.76 -23.61 19.40
C LEU A 32 1.00 -23.36 20.89
N SER A 33 -0.02 -23.58 21.72
CA SER A 33 0.14 -23.43 23.15
C SER A 33 0.47 -24.76 23.82
N THR A 34 1.50 -24.79 24.66
CA THR A 34 1.79 -25.95 25.50
C THR A 34 0.63 -26.24 26.46
N ARG A 35 -0.14 -25.22 26.83
CA ARG A 35 -1.36 -25.39 27.63
C ARG A 35 -2.44 -26.16 26.86
N ASP A 36 -2.61 -25.87 25.58
CA ASP A 36 -3.65 -26.49 24.75
C ASP A 36 -3.29 -27.94 24.47
N PHE A 37 -2.02 -28.25 24.17
CA PHE A 37 -1.56 -29.64 24.05
C PHE A 37 -1.83 -30.47 25.30
N LEU A 38 -1.56 -29.92 26.49
CA LEU A 38 -1.86 -30.63 27.75
C LEU A 38 -3.35 -30.87 27.94
N ARG A 39 -4.21 -29.93 27.54
CA ARG A 39 -5.68 -30.09 27.59
C ARG A 39 -6.21 -31.11 26.61
N GLU A 40 -5.65 -31.15 25.41
CA GLU A 40 -5.99 -32.14 24.38
C GLU A 40 -5.56 -33.54 24.82
N ARG A 41 -4.40 -33.66 25.49
CA ARG A 41 -3.86 -34.94 25.96
C ARG A 41 -4.52 -35.46 27.23
N PHE A 42 -4.94 -34.58 28.13
CA PHE A 42 -5.57 -34.92 29.41
C PHE A 42 -6.91 -34.18 29.59
N PRO A 43 -7.94 -34.49 28.80
CA PRO A 43 -9.21 -33.74 28.79
C PRO A 43 -9.99 -33.83 30.11
N THR A 44 -9.75 -34.87 30.91
CA THR A 44 -10.51 -35.18 32.14
C THR A 44 -9.79 -34.85 33.45
N GLU A 45 -8.51 -34.47 33.42
CA GLU A 45 -7.66 -34.35 34.62
C GLU A 45 -7.56 -32.92 35.20
N GLY A 46 -8.59 -32.11 34.94
CA GLY A 46 -8.75 -30.75 35.50
C GLY A 46 -8.26 -29.64 34.56
N GLN A 47 -9.11 -28.63 34.35
CA GLN A 47 -8.85 -27.52 33.40
C GLN A 47 -8.11 -26.32 34.03
N GLY A 48 -7.81 -26.40 35.33
CA GLY A 48 -7.17 -25.36 36.13
C GLY A 48 -5.66 -25.28 35.92
N ARG A 49 -5.06 -24.18 36.36
CA ARG A 49 -3.64 -23.89 36.12
C ARG A 49 -2.67 -24.89 36.80
N ARG A 50 -2.92 -25.22 38.06
CA ARG A 50 -2.06 -26.10 38.87
C ARG A 50 -2.05 -27.54 38.34
N PRO A 51 -3.20 -28.19 38.05
CA PRO A 51 -3.21 -29.51 37.40
C PRO A 51 -2.41 -29.54 36.10
N LEU A 52 -2.56 -28.54 35.23
CA LEU A 52 -1.80 -28.45 33.98
C LEU A 52 -0.28 -28.18 34.20
N GLN A 53 0.11 -27.58 35.32
CA GLN A 53 1.52 -27.42 35.68
C GLN A 53 2.12 -28.75 36.14
N GLU A 54 1.40 -29.50 36.98
CA GLU A 54 1.81 -30.81 37.49
C GLU A 54 1.89 -31.85 36.36
N LEU A 55 0.88 -31.91 35.48
CA LEU A 55 0.90 -32.78 34.28
C LEU A 55 2.05 -32.44 33.33
N GLY A 56 2.32 -31.15 33.11
CA GLY A 56 3.45 -30.73 32.30
C GLY A 56 4.79 -31.13 32.93
N ALA A 57 4.93 -31.00 34.24
CA ALA A 57 6.14 -31.39 34.96
C ALA A 57 6.39 -32.92 34.92
N ALA A 58 5.33 -33.72 35.10
CA ALA A 58 5.41 -35.17 34.96
C ALA A 58 5.85 -35.58 33.54
N LEU A 59 5.25 -34.98 32.50
CA LEU A 59 5.67 -35.22 31.12
C LEU A 59 7.12 -34.79 30.83
N ASP A 60 7.55 -33.67 31.41
CA ASP A 60 8.93 -33.22 31.31
C ASP A 60 9.90 -34.21 31.95
N GLU A 61 9.54 -34.81 33.08
CA GLU A 61 10.34 -35.82 33.76
C GLU A 61 10.41 -37.14 32.98
N ASP A 62 9.26 -37.63 32.50
CA ASP A 62 9.12 -38.90 31.77
C ASP A 62 9.82 -38.85 30.41
N THR A 63 9.64 -37.75 29.68
CA THR A 63 10.13 -37.63 28.29
C THR A 63 11.43 -36.85 28.20
N LYS A 64 11.97 -36.35 29.32
CA LYS A 64 13.09 -35.40 29.35
C LYS A 64 12.83 -34.19 28.44
N GLY A 65 11.60 -33.65 28.52
CA GLY A 65 11.12 -32.50 27.74
C GLY A 65 10.85 -32.75 26.26
N ARG A 66 10.95 -34.00 25.78
CA ARG A 66 10.79 -34.33 24.35
C ARG A 66 9.36 -34.14 23.85
N TRP A 67 8.36 -34.36 24.71
CA TRP A 67 6.94 -34.35 24.34
C TRP A 67 6.53 -33.09 23.54
N MET A 68 7.05 -31.92 23.90
CA MET A 68 6.73 -30.65 23.24
C MET A 68 7.17 -30.64 21.77
N ALA A 69 8.32 -31.23 21.45
CA ALA A 69 8.81 -31.29 20.08
C ALA A 69 7.99 -32.27 19.23
N ASP A 70 7.58 -33.40 19.82
CA ASP A 70 6.73 -34.39 19.16
C ASP A 70 5.34 -33.80 18.84
N ASP A 71 4.72 -33.09 19.79
CA ASP A 71 3.41 -32.43 19.61
C ASP A 71 3.47 -31.28 18.58
N VAL A 72 4.52 -30.46 18.62
CA VAL A 72 4.74 -29.41 17.61
C VAL A 72 4.91 -30.03 16.22
N ALA A 73 5.66 -31.13 16.10
CA ALA A 73 5.83 -31.82 14.83
C ALA A 73 4.50 -32.40 14.29
N ALA A 74 3.69 -33.01 15.16
CA ALA A 74 2.36 -33.53 14.82
C ALA A 74 1.40 -32.41 14.39
N ALA A 75 1.42 -31.26 15.10
CA ALA A 75 0.59 -30.10 14.76
C ALA A 75 0.99 -29.48 13.41
N ILE A 76 2.29 -29.40 13.10
CA ILE A 76 2.77 -28.92 11.81
C ILE A 76 2.32 -29.84 10.67
N GLN A 77 2.39 -31.16 10.87
CA GLN A 77 1.99 -32.14 9.85
C GLN A 77 0.49 -32.13 9.59
N SER A 78 -0.32 -32.07 10.64
CA SER A 78 -1.79 -32.16 10.54
C SER A 78 -2.45 -30.89 9.99
N ARG A 79 -1.86 -29.71 10.23
CA ARG A 79 -2.51 -28.42 9.92
C ARG A 79 -2.12 -27.80 8.59
N GLU A 80 -1.17 -28.39 7.85
CA GLU A 80 -0.61 -27.85 6.59
C GLU A 80 -0.56 -26.31 6.58
N PRO A 81 0.22 -25.69 7.48
CA PRO A 81 0.08 -24.27 7.75
C PRO A 81 0.38 -23.43 6.51
N ARG A 82 -0.51 -22.47 6.23
CA ARG A 82 -0.37 -21.49 5.12
C ARG A 82 0.91 -20.66 5.21
N SER A 83 1.51 -20.55 6.40
CA SER A 83 2.81 -19.93 6.65
C SER A 83 3.79 -20.95 7.22
N LEU A 84 5.06 -20.84 6.84
CA LEU A 84 6.14 -21.64 7.45
C LEU A 84 6.58 -21.08 8.82
N LEU A 85 5.74 -20.26 9.48
CA LEU A 85 6.04 -19.61 10.74
C LEU A 85 5.14 -20.16 11.85
N VAL A 86 5.75 -20.77 12.85
CA VAL A 86 5.08 -21.35 14.02
C VAL A 86 5.58 -20.65 15.28
N VAL A 87 4.70 -20.38 16.22
CA VAL A 87 5.05 -19.84 17.54
C VAL A 87 4.62 -20.80 18.63
N VAL A 88 5.52 -21.16 19.54
CA VAL A 88 5.25 -22.03 20.69
C VAL A 88 5.16 -21.17 21.96
N ASP A 89 3.96 -21.09 22.55
CA ASP A 89 3.65 -20.36 23.80
C ASP A 89 3.27 -21.35 24.93
N ALA A 90 4.18 -21.80 25.79
CA ALA A 90 5.58 -21.39 25.95
C ALA A 90 6.44 -22.58 26.40
N ALA A 91 7.76 -22.47 26.17
CA ALA A 91 8.74 -23.40 26.72
C ALA A 91 9.06 -23.07 28.20
N ARG A 92 9.32 -24.12 28.98
CA ARG A 92 9.48 -24.08 30.43
C ARG A 92 10.85 -24.60 30.90
N ILE A 93 11.49 -25.49 30.15
CA ILE A 93 12.81 -26.06 30.48
C ILE A 93 13.71 -26.12 29.23
N ALA A 94 15.04 -26.13 29.44
CA ALA A 94 16.01 -26.09 28.34
C ALA A 94 15.90 -27.31 27.39
N PRO A 95 15.72 -28.55 27.89
CA PRO A 95 15.57 -29.72 27.03
C PRO A 95 14.43 -29.60 25.99
N GLN A 96 13.33 -28.93 26.32
CA GLN A 96 12.22 -28.72 25.37
C GLN A 96 12.67 -27.91 24.14
N VAL A 97 13.46 -26.85 24.35
CA VAL A 97 14.01 -26.03 23.26
C VAL A 97 15.07 -26.81 22.47
N GLU A 98 15.91 -27.58 23.17
CA GLU A 98 16.94 -28.42 22.54
C GLU A 98 16.34 -29.50 21.63
N TRP A 99 15.26 -30.16 22.06
CA TRP A 99 14.57 -31.15 21.23
C TRP A 99 13.98 -30.53 19.96
N LEU A 100 13.41 -29.32 20.05
CA LEU A 100 12.97 -28.58 18.87
C LEU A 100 14.12 -28.22 17.93
N ARG A 101 15.31 -27.89 18.47
CA ARG A 101 16.52 -27.59 17.67
C ARG A 101 17.09 -28.84 16.99
N LYS A 102 16.93 -30.02 17.59
CA LYS A 102 17.40 -31.30 17.01
C LYS A 102 16.58 -31.77 15.81
N SER A 103 15.37 -31.23 15.61
CA SER A 103 14.55 -31.61 14.45
C SER A 103 15.14 -31.04 13.16
N PRO A 104 15.46 -31.88 12.16
CA PRO A 104 16.13 -31.44 10.93
C PRO A 104 15.24 -30.58 10.02
N ARG A 105 13.94 -30.50 10.31
CA ARG A 105 12.95 -29.75 9.53
C ARG A 105 12.60 -28.39 10.14
N THR A 106 13.16 -28.05 11.30
CA THR A 106 12.83 -26.82 12.03
C THR A 106 14.05 -25.90 12.14
N ARG A 107 13.82 -24.60 11.92
CA ARG A 107 14.75 -23.54 12.33
C ARG A 107 14.18 -22.88 13.56
N VAL A 108 14.85 -23.02 14.71
CA VAL A 108 14.35 -22.49 15.98
C VAL A 108 14.92 -21.10 16.24
N LEU A 109 14.06 -20.15 16.61
CA LEU A 109 14.43 -18.90 17.26
C LEU A 109 13.84 -18.90 18.67
N HIS A 110 14.69 -18.98 19.69
CA HIS A 110 14.30 -18.90 21.08
C HIS A 110 14.31 -17.45 21.55
N VAL A 111 13.14 -16.97 21.98
CA VAL A 111 12.93 -15.64 22.54
C VAL A 111 12.61 -15.77 24.01
N HIS A 112 13.40 -15.13 24.86
CA HIS A 112 13.14 -15.04 26.29
C HIS A 112 12.66 -13.63 26.64
N LEU A 113 11.49 -13.53 27.25
CA LEU A 113 10.91 -12.28 27.72
C LEU A 113 11.03 -12.20 29.23
N HIS A 114 11.47 -11.07 29.78
CA HIS A 114 11.53 -10.86 31.22
C HIS A 114 11.03 -9.47 31.61
N ALA A 115 10.83 -9.24 32.91
CA ALA A 115 10.61 -7.94 33.54
C ALA A 115 10.90 -8.10 35.05
N PRO A 116 11.14 -7.02 35.81
CA PRO A 116 11.32 -7.11 37.26
C PRO A 116 10.09 -7.71 37.96
N GLU A 117 10.30 -8.42 39.07
CA GLU A 117 9.22 -9.14 39.77
C GLU A 117 8.04 -8.24 40.18
N ALA A 118 8.31 -7.02 40.62
CA ALA A 118 7.28 -6.05 40.96
C ALA A 118 6.34 -5.73 39.78
N GLU A 119 6.89 -5.64 38.56
CA GLU A 119 6.13 -5.39 37.35
C GLU A 119 5.35 -6.64 36.91
N LEU A 120 5.94 -7.82 37.02
CA LEU A 120 5.26 -9.10 36.75
C LEU A 120 4.08 -9.33 37.70
N ALA A 121 4.26 -9.04 39.00
CA ALA A 121 3.22 -9.13 40.01
C ALA A 121 2.05 -8.18 39.71
N LYS A 122 2.35 -6.94 39.33
CA LYS A 122 1.35 -5.95 38.90
C LYS A 122 0.55 -6.45 37.70
N ARG A 123 1.21 -6.97 36.67
CA ARG A 123 0.55 -7.54 35.47
C ARG A 123 -0.30 -8.75 35.80
N TYR A 124 0.18 -9.61 36.70
CA TYR A 124 -0.56 -10.78 37.18
C TYR A 124 -1.85 -10.37 37.90
N ALA A 125 -1.76 -9.41 38.84
CA ALA A 125 -2.91 -8.89 39.56
C ALA A 125 -3.95 -8.26 38.62
N HIS A 126 -3.51 -7.46 37.63
CA HIS A 126 -4.40 -6.87 36.64
C HIS A 126 -5.11 -7.94 35.78
N ARG A 127 -4.41 -9.00 35.39
CA ARG A 127 -5.01 -10.12 34.65
C ARG A 127 -6.07 -10.84 35.47
N ARG A 128 -5.77 -11.12 36.74
CA ARG A 128 -6.68 -11.79 37.68
C ARG A 128 -7.97 -10.97 37.92
N ALA A 129 -7.86 -9.64 37.97
CA ALA A 129 -9.01 -8.75 38.14
C ALA A 129 -10.01 -8.81 36.97
N GLY A 130 -9.57 -9.21 35.77
CA GLY A 130 -10.40 -9.36 34.58
C GLY A 130 -10.82 -10.79 34.24
N ALA A 131 -10.45 -11.79 35.05
CA ALA A 131 -10.78 -13.19 34.83
C ALA A 131 -12.10 -13.58 35.52
N GLU A 132 -12.87 -14.52 34.95
CA GLU A 132 -13.97 -15.17 35.65
C GLU A 132 -13.43 -15.81 36.96
N LYS A 133 -14.19 -15.67 38.05
CA LYS A 133 -13.79 -15.90 39.45
C LYS A 133 -13.18 -17.28 39.77
N ASP A 134 -13.17 -18.23 38.83
CA ASP A 134 -12.80 -19.64 39.06
C ASP A 134 -11.49 -20.13 38.38
N THR A 135 -10.72 -19.26 37.69
CA THR A 135 -9.56 -19.76 36.89
C THR A 135 -8.16 -19.46 37.45
N GLU A 136 -7.98 -18.50 38.37
CA GLU A 136 -6.68 -18.16 38.96
C GLU A 136 -6.77 -17.99 40.49
N LEU A 137 -6.87 -19.11 41.22
CA LEU A 137 -7.05 -19.13 42.69
C LEU A 137 -5.78 -18.83 43.51
N ILE A 138 -4.59 -18.81 42.89
CA ILE A 138 -3.29 -18.66 43.59
C ILE A 138 -2.69 -17.26 43.46
N THR A 139 -1.90 -16.85 44.46
CA THR A 139 -1.16 -15.58 44.46
C THR A 139 0.00 -15.60 43.46
N PHE A 140 0.53 -14.42 43.11
CA PHE A 140 1.71 -14.34 42.25
C PHE A 140 2.93 -15.02 42.89
N GLU A 141 3.11 -14.85 44.20
CA GLU A 141 4.20 -15.47 44.97
C GLU A 141 4.10 -17.01 44.95
N GLU A 142 2.90 -17.55 45.17
CA GLU A 142 2.65 -18.99 45.06
C GLU A 142 2.92 -19.52 43.64
N ALA A 143 2.51 -18.77 42.62
CA ALA A 143 2.78 -19.14 41.24
C ALA A 143 4.28 -19.12 40.91
N ARG A 144 5.03 -18.14 41.45
CA ARG A 144 6.49 -18.01 41.30
C ARG A 144 7.29 -19.02 42.12
N ALA A 145 6.74 -19.51 43.24
CA ALA A 145 7.40 -20.51 44.08
C ALA A 145 7.52 -21.89 43.39
N HIS A 146 6.68 -22.16 42.37
CA HIS A 146 6.71 -23.42 41.64
C HIS A 146 8.09 -23.68 41.00
N PRO A 147 8.69 -24.88 41.16
CA PRO A 147 10.05 -25.16 40.68
C PRO A 147 10.28 -24.84 39.19
N THR A 148 9.34 -25.23 38.33
CA THR A 148 9.37 -24.95 36.89
C THR A 148 9.36 -23.44 36.58
N GLU A 149 8.64 -22.65 37.39
CA GLU A 149 8.53 -21.21 37.19
C GLU A 149 9.81 -20.49 37.64
N ARG A 150 10.45 -20.95 38.73
CA ARG A 150 11.76 -20.47 39.18
C ARG A 150 12.87 -20.79 38.18
N ALA A 151 12.80 -21.96 37.52
CA ALA A 151 13.80 -22.40 36.57
C ALA A 151 13.70 -21.69 35.21
N VAL A 152 12.56 -21.08 34.88
CA VAL A 152 12.33 -20.49 33.55
C VAL A 152 13.30 -19.36 33.22
N ASP A 153 13.78 -18.64 34.22
CA ASP A 153 14.74 -17.53 34.06
C ASP A 153 16.11 -18.03 33.54
N GLN A 154 16.43 -19.30 33.77
CA GLN A 154 17.64 -19.95 33.23
C GLN A 154 17.59 -20.10 31.70
N LEU A 155 16.39 -20.03 31.10
CA LEU A 155 16.21 -20.05 29.66
C LEU A 155 16.64 -18.75 28.97
N ALA A 156 16.96 -17.70 29.71
CA ALA A 156 17.52 -16.48 29.14
C ALA A 156 18.89 -16.74 28.49
N ALA A 157 19.77 -17.50 29.16
CA ALA A 157 21.13 -17.76 28.69
C ALA A 157 21.21 -18.48 27.32
N PRO A 158 20.42 -19.54 27.06
CA PRO A 158 20.42 -20.22 25.76
C PRO A 158 19.55 -19.56 24.67
N ALA A 159 18.88 -18.44 24.94
CA ALA A 159 18.00 -17.77 23.99
C ALA A 159 18.78 -16.89 23.01
N GLU A 160 18.40 -16.89 21.72
CA GLU A 160 18.99 -15.97 20.75
C GLU A 160 18.55 -14.52 20.93
N LEU A 161 17.43 -14.28 21.65
CA LEU A 161 16.93 -12.95 21.94
C LEU A 161 16.35 -12.88 23.35
N VAL A 162 16.92 -12.02 24.19
CA VAL A 162 16.45 -11.75 25.55
C VAL A 162 15.92 -10.31 25.60
N LEU A 163 14.66 -10.12 26.01
CA LEU A 163 13.97 -8.84 25.95
C LEU A 163 13.34 -8.47 27.30
N ASP A 164 13.71 -7.28 27.81
CA ASP A 164 13.04 -6.65 28.94
C ASP A 164 11.73 -6.00 28.48
N THR A 165 10.61 -6.56 28.90
CA THR A 165 9.26 -6.11 28.57
C THR A 165 8.71 -5.02 29.48
N GLN A 166 9.46 -4.60 30.51
CA GLN A 166 9.16 -3.35 31.22
C GLN A 166 9.56 -2.14 30.38
N GLN A 167 10.75 -2.20 29.77
CA GLN A 167 11.29 -1.11 28.95
C GLN A 167 10.89 -1.24 27.47
N THR A 168 10.58 -2.45 27.02
CA THR A 168 10.19 -2.72 25.63
C THR A 168 8.68 -2.96 25.55
N PRO A 169 7.89 -2.00 25.01
CA PRO A 169 6.46 -2.20 24.84
C PRO A 169 6.18 -3.34 23.86
N PRO A 170 4.98 -3.96 23.91
CA PRO A 170 4.67 -5.12 23.09
C PRO A 170 4.90 -4.98 21.57
N ASP A 171 4.72 -3.79 20.98
CA ASP A 171 4.97 -3.57 19.55
C ASP A 171 6.47 -3.56 19.23
N ALA A 172 7.28 -3.02 20.12
CA ALA A 172 8.74 -3.06 19.98
C ALA A 172 9.28 -4.49 20.13
N VAL A 173 8.67 -5.32 21.01
CA VAL A 173 9.00 -6.75 21.11
C VAL A 173 8.70 -7.44 19.77
N LEU A 174 7.52 -7.23 19.19
CA LEU A 174 7.14 -7.78 17.89
C LEU A 174 8.15 -7.39 16.80
N VAL A 175 8.49 -6.10 16.69
CA VAL A 175 9.44 -5.59 15.68
C VAL A 175 10.82 -6.23 15.84
N ARG A 176 11.33 -6.35 17.06
CA ARG A 176 12.65 -6.97 17.31
C ARG A 176 12.68 -8.45 16.93
N VAL A 177 11.62 -9.19 17.26
CA VAL A 177 11.49 -10.62 16.91
C VAL A 177 11.32 -10.79 15.40
N ALA A 178 10.41 -10.04 14.77
CA ALA A 178 10.17 -10.09 13.34
C ALA A 178 11.40 -9.70 12.52
N SER A 179 12.18 -8.71 12.97
CA SER A 179 13.44 -8.30 12.34
C SER A 179 14.47 -9.43 12.39
N ARG A 180 14.60 -10.13 13.52
CA ARG A 180 15.51 -11.27 13.67
C ARG A 180 15.12 -12.44 12.77
N LEU A 181 13.82 -12.58 12.49
CA LEU A 181 13.27 -13.57 11.58
C LEU A 181 13.40 -13.17 10.10
N GLY A 182 13.66 -11.89 9.81
CA GLY A 182 13.70 -11.36 8.45
C GLY A 182 12.32 -11.24 7.80
N LEU A 183 11.27 -11.00 8.61
CA LEU A 183 9.89 -10.94 8.13
C LEU A 183 9.53 -9.59 7.48
N PHE A 184 10.36 -8.57 7.64
CA PHE A 184 10.20 -7.29 6.95
C PHE A 184 10.90 -7.32 5.58
N GLY A 185 10.36 -6.59 4.59
CA GLY A 185 10.95 -6.51 3.26
C GLY A 185 12.35 -5.90 3.29
N ARG A 186 13.34 -6.57 2.68
CA ARG A 186 14.73 -6.06 2.64
C ARG A 186 14.82 -4.74 1.88
N PRO A 187 15.50 -3.70 2.38
CA PRO A 187 15.50 -2.35 1.77
C PRO A 187 16.11 -2.25 0.37
N ASP A 188 16.91 -3.23 -0.05
CA ASP A 188 17.66 -3.25 -1.32
C ASP A 188 16.81 -3.64 -2.54
N ALA A 189 15.67 -4.31 -2.33
CA ALA A 189 14.80 -4.72 -3.42
C ALA A 189 14.04 -3.53 -4.02
N ARG A 190 14.29 -3.26 -5.31
CA ARG A 190 13.56 -2.30 -6.14
C ARG A 190 12.33 -2.97 -6.74
N LEU A 191 11.15 -2.69 -6.18
CA LEU A 191 9.90 -3.38 -6.49
C LEU A 191 8.75 -2.44 -6.90
N VAL A 192 8.99 -1.13 -6.89
CA VAL A 192 7.96 -0.12 -7.14
C VAL A 192 8.17 0.51 -8.51
N ASP A 193 7.13 0.49 -9.34
CA ASP A 193 7.07 1.30 -10.54
C ASP A 193 6.11 2.46 -10.32
N VAL A 194 6.54 3.67 -10.68
CA VAL A 194 5.77 4.90 -10.49
C VAL A 194 5.28 5.40 -11.84
N LEU A 195 3.98 5.63 -11.98
CA LEU A 195 3.35 6.18 -13.17
C LEU A 195 2.92 7.63 -12.94
N ILE A 196 3.46 8.56 -13.72
CA ILE A 196 3.21 10.01 -13.60
C ILE A 196 2.88 10.65 -14.96
N GLY A 197 2.38 11.88 -14.95
CA GLY A 197 2.12 12.65 -16.18
C GLY A 197 3.27 13.61 -16.45
N GLY A 198 3.71 13.72 -17.70
CA GLY A 198 4.79 14.63 -18.08
C GLY A 198 4.35 16.08 -18.34
N GLN A 199 3.04 16.32 -18.49
CA GLN A 199 2.51 17.60 -18.99
C GLN A 199 1.48 18.17 -17.99
N TYR A 200 0.34 18.68 -18.47
CA TYR A 200 -0.68 19.36 -17.67
C TYR A 200 -1.84 18.44 -17.25
N GLY A 201 -1.65 17.12 -17.19
CA GLY A 201 -2.73 16.17 -16.93
C GLY A 201 -3.47 15.74 -18.21
N SER A 202 -4.34 14.73 -18.05
CA SER A 202 -5.13 14.15 -19.16
C SER A 202 -4.29 13.56 -20.31
N GLU A 203 -3.11 13.05 -19.98
CA GLU A 203 -2.20 12.34 -20.89
C GLU A 203 -2.58 10.86 -21.10
N GLY A 204 -3.73 10.39 -20.61
CA GLY A 204 -4.13 8.98 -20.73
C GLY A 204 -3.53 8.03 -19.69
N LYS A 205 -2.98 8.56 -18.57
CA LYS A 205 -2.43 7.77 -17.46
C LYS A 205 -3.32 6.63 -17.00
N GLY A 206 -4.63 6.87 -16.84
CA GLY A 206 -5.56 5.85 -16.37
C GLY A 206 -5.59 4.61 -17.25
N HIS A 207 -5.61 4.81 -18.57
CA HIS A 207 -5.61 3.72 -19.53
C HIS A 207 -4.29 2.95 -19.51
N ILE A 208 -3.15 3.66 -19.44
CA ILE A 208 -1.83 3.03 -19.28
C ILE A 208 -1.71 2.25 -17.96
N ALA A 209 -2.17 2.82 -16.84
CA ALA A 209 -2.21 2.15 -15.55
C ALA A 209 -3.05 0.88 -15.60
N ALA A 210 -4.22 0.93 -16.25
CA ALA A 210 -5.08 -0.25 -16.40
C ALA A 210 -4.42 -1.35 -17.25
N HIS A 211 -3.75 -0.99 -18.35
CA HIS A 211 -3.00 -1.94 -19.17
C HIS A 211 -1.88 -2.63 -18.39
N LEU A 212 -1.18 -1.88 -17.54
CA LEU A 212 -0.06 -2.38 -16.75
C LEU A 212 -0.48 -3.21 -15.53
N ALA A 213 -1.61 -2.87 -14.91
CA ALA A 213 -2.02 -3.39 -13.61
C ALA A 213 -2.05 -4.92 -13.45
N PRO A 214 -2.41 -5.75 -14.46
CA PRO A 214 -2.38 -7.20 -14.32
C PRO A 214 -1.00 -7.79 -13.99
N ALA A 215 0.10 -7.04 -14.21
CA ALA A 215 1.46 -7.46 -13.90
C ALA A 215 1.92 -7.11 -12.47
N TYR A 216 1.04 -6.54 -11.64
CA TYR A 216 1.38 -6.06 -10.30
C TYR A 216 0.50 -6.70 -9.23
N ASP A 217 1.06 -6.88 -8.05
CA ASP A 217 0.38 -7.46 -6.88
C ASP A 217 -0.29 -6.40 -6.01
N VAL A 218 0.19 -5.16 -6.07
CA VAL A 218 -0.33 -4.03 -5.29
C VAL A 218 -0.46 -2.80 -6.19
N LEU A 219 -1.65 -2.22 -6.20
CA LEU A 219 -1.96 -0.95 -6.86
C LEU A 219 -2.11 0.14 -5.80
N VAL A 220 -1.27 1.15 -5.86
CA VAL A 220 -1.29 2.27 -4.92
C VAL A 220 -1.72 3.53 -5.66
N ARG A 221 -2.61 4.32 -5.06
CA ARG A 221 -2.92 5.67 -5.52
C ARG A 221 -2.76 6.68 -4.41
N VAL A 222 -2.25 7.83 -4.80
CA VAL A 222 -2.21 9.07 -4.03
C VAL A 222 -2.88 10.14 -4.86
N GLY A 223 -3.40 11.20 -4.25
CA GLY A 223 -4.19 12.15 -5.04
C GLY A 223 -5.37 12.74 -4.32
N GLY A 224 -6.16 13.45 -5.12
CA GLY A 224 -7.55 13.68 -4.83
C GLY A 224 -8.43 13.30 -6.02
N PRO A 225 -9.75 13.37 -5.85
CA PRO A 225 -10.73 13.11 -6.89
C PRO A 225 -10.77 14.21 -7.98
N ASN A 226 -9.86 15.18 -7.96
CA ASN A 226 -9.76 16.26 -8.95
C ASN A 226 -9.14 15.80 -10.28
N ALA A 227 -8.59 14.59 -10.37
CA ALA A 227 -8.25 13.95 -11.64
C ALA A 227 -9.13 12.71 -11.88
N GLY A 228 -9.87 12.73 -12.99
CA GLY A 228 -10.53 11.53 -13.50
C GLY A 228 -9.62 10.79 -14.48
N HIS A 229 -9.40 9.51 -14.21
CA HIS A 229 -8.57 8.61 -14.98
C HIS A 229 -9.49 7.67 -15.77
N ARG A 230 -9.65 7.99 -17.06
CA ARG A 230 -10.52 7.25 -17.97
C ARG A 230 -9.81 5.99 -18.44
N VAL A 231 -10.53 4.87 -18.40
CA VAL A 231 -10.11 3.55 -18.86
C VAL A 231 -11.12 3.06 -19.88
N TYR A 232 -10.62 2.69 -21.06
CA TYR A 232 -11.37 2.03 -22.12
C TYR A 232 -11.19 0.52 -21.93
N ALA A 233 -12.29 -0.19 -21.67
CA ALA A 233 -12.34 -1.63 -21.51
C ALA A 233 -13.35 -2.24 -22.50
N GLU A 234 -13.34 -3.57 -22.66
CA GLU A 234 -14.23 -4.26 -23.61
C GLU A 234 -15.71 -4.12 -23.22
N ASP A 235 -16.00 -3.98 -21.93
CA ASP A 235 -17.34 -3.80 -21.37
C ASP A 235 -17.78 -2.32 -21.28
N GLY A 236 -16.93 -1.39 -21.74
CA GLY A 236 -17.23 0.02 -21.83
C GLY A 236 -16.17 0.93 -21.22
N VAL A 237 -16.55 2.18 -20.98
CA VAL A 237 -15.65 3.22 -20.47
C VAL A 237 -15.94 3.48 -19.01
N TYR A 238 -14.90 3.46 -18.17
CA TYR A 238 -15.00 3.84 -16.77
C TYR A 238 -14.04 4.98 -16.43
N THR A 239 -14.39 5.81 -15.45
CA THR A 239 -13.53 6.92 -15.00
C THR A 239 -13.31 6.83 -13.50
N PHE A 240 -12.08 6.53 -13.11
CA PHE A 240 -11.64 6.45 -11.72
C PHE A 240 -11.21 7.82 -11.19
N HIS A 241 -11.65 8.16 -9.99
CA HIS A 241 -11.28 9.39 -9.27
C HIS A 241 -10.51 9.07 -8.00
N GLN A 242 -10.93 8.03 -7.27
CA GLN A 242 -10.34 7.65 -5.98
C GLN A 242 -9.47 6.41 -6.11
N LEU A 243 -10.03 5.33 -6.66
CA LEU A 243 -9.36 4.05 -6.79
C LEU A 243 -8.30 4.08 -7.91
N PRO A 244 -7.23 3.27 -7.81
CA PRO A 244 -6.29 3.06 -8.90
C PRO A 244 -6.99 2.57 -10.18
N SER A 245 -6.56 3.01 -11.35
CA SER A 245 -7.27 2.73 -12.61
C SER A 245 -7.24 1.25 -13.02
N GLY A 246 -6.29 0.48 -12.50
CA GLY A 246 -6.18 -0.96 -12.70
C GLY A 246 -7.15 -1.81 -11.88
N THR A 247 -7.95 -1.20 -11.01
CA THR A 247 -8.72 -1.91 -10.00
C THR A 247 -9.70 -2.94 -10.56
N ARG A 248 -10.33 -2.67 -11.71
CA ARG A 248 -11.28 -3.61 -12.34
C ARG A 248 -10.60 -4.79 -13.02
N VAL A 249 -9.42 -4.57 -13.60
CA VAL A 249 -8.72 -5.56 -14.44
C VAL A 249 -7.78 -6.45 -13.63
N ALA A 250 -7.13 -5.91 -12.59
CA ALA A 250 -6.21 -6.66 -11.73
C ALA A 250 -6.94 -7.23 -10.50
N LYS A 251 -7.85 -8.18 -10.69
CA LYS A 251 -8.71 -8.73 -9.63
C LYS A 251 -7.95 -9.35 -8.44
N GLY A 252 -6.74 -9.85 -8.68
CA GLY A 252 -5.86 -10.42 -7.64
C GLY A 252 -5.04 -9.38 -6.88
N ALA A 253 -4.89 -8.16 -7.39
CA ALA A 253 -4.06 -7.14 -6.77
C ALA A 253 -4.74 -6.51 -5.56
N GLN A 254 -3.95 -6.24 -4.51
CA GLN A 254 -4.35 -5.38 -3.40
C GLN A 254 -4.46 -3.93 -3.88
N VAL A 255 -5.40 -3.19 -3.32
CA VAL A 255 -5.67 -1.80 -3.66
C VAL A 255 -5.38 -0.94 -2.44
N VAL A 256 -4.57 0.09 -2.60
CA VAL A 256 -4.10 0.93 -1.49
C VAL A 256 -4.30 2.40 -1.79
N LEU A 257 -4.91 3.13 -0.85
CA LEU A 257 -5.00 4.59 -0.87
C LEU A 257 -4.04 5.15 0.18
N GLY A 258 -2.99 5.83 -0.28
CA GLY A 258 -1.89 6.30 0.57
C GLY A 258 -2.26 7.46 1.51
N PRO A 259 -1.43 7.80 2.51
CA PRO A 259 -1.69 8.85 3.50
C PRO A 259 -1.80 10.27 2.91
N GLY A 260 -1.19 10.52 1.75
CA GLY A 260 -1.34 11.78 1.01
C GLY A 260 -2.69 11.92 0.29
N THR A 261 -3.56 10.91 0.33
CA THR A 261 -4.86 10.95 -0.34
C THR A 261 -5.83 11.91 0.35
N THR A 262 -6.56 12.67 -0.47
CA THR A 262 -7.75 13.45 -0.08
C THR A 262 -9.00 12.69 -0.51
N LEU A 263 -9.89 12.40 0.43
CA LEU A 263 -10.99 11.46 0.23
C LEU A 263 -12.35 12.15 0.13
N SER A 264 -13.01 12.04 -1.02
CA SER A 264 -14.46 12.20 -1.12
C SER A 264 -15.13 10.87 -0.76
N LEU A 265 -15.89 10.86 0.34
CA LEU A 265 -16.62 9.67 0.80
C LEU A 265 -17.68 9.23 -0.21
N GLU A 266 -18.38 10.18 -0.82
CA GLU A 266 -19.41 9.91 -1.83
C GLU A 266 -18.82 9.20 -3.05
N ARG A 267 -17.74 9.75 -3.62
CA ARG A 267 -17.08 9.16 -4.79
C ARG A 267 -16.45 7.81 -4.46
N LEU A 268 -15.82 7.70 -3.30
CA LEU A 268 -15.24 6.42 -2.88
C LEU A 268 -16.32 5.35 -2.76
N ARG A 269 -17.45 5.63 -2.08
CA ARG A 269 -18.56 4.68 -1.96
C ARG A 269 -19.04 4.20 -3.32
N LYS A 270 -19.26 5.13 -4.26
CA LYS A 270 -19.66 4.79 -5.62
C LYS A 270 -18.65 3.88 -6.33
N GLU A 271 -17.36 4.21 -6.26
CA GLU A 271 -16.32 3.40 -6.91
C GLU A 271 -16.15 2.01 -6.27
N LEU A 272 -16.41 1.87 -4.96
CA LEU A 272 -16.44 0.57 -4.28
C LEU A 272 -17.57 -0.32 -4.79
N GLU A 273 -18.77 0.24 -4.94
CA GLU A 273 -19.93 -0.44 -5.50
C GLU A 273 -19.67 -0.84 -6.96
N ASP A 274 -19.25 0.13 -7.77
CA ASP A 274 -18.98 -0.05 -9.21
C ASP A 274 -17.83 -1.04 -9.50
N CYS A 275 -16.93 -1.28 -8.55
CA CYS A 275 -15.79 -2.20 -8.69
C CYS A 275 -15.93 -3.47 -7.83
N GLU A 276 -17.08 -3.65 -7.16
CA GLU A 276 -17.38 -4.76 -6.25
C GLU A 276 -16.26 -5.02 -5.22
N LEU A 277 -15.65 -3.95 -4.70
CA LEU A 277 -14.53 -4.09 -3.77
C LEU A 277 -14.99 -4.48 -2.37
N ARG A 278 -14.28 -5.46 -1.80
CA ARG A 278 -14.56 -6.03 -0.48
C ARG A 278 -13.41 -5.81 0.49
N GLU A 279 -13.71 -5.99 1.76
CA GLU A 279 -12.73 -6.04 2.84
C GLU A 279 -11.62 -7.05 2.52
N GLY A 280 -10.38 -6.74 2.90
CA GLY A 280 -9.21 -7.57 2.62
C GLY A 280 -8.57 -7.36 1.24
N ARG A 281 -9.20 -6.61 0.33
CA ARG A 281 -8.59 -6.17 -0.93
C ARG A 281 -8.24 -4.68 -0.94
N LEU A 282 -9.13 -3.81 -0.44
CA LEU A 282 -8.85 -2.40 -0.24
C LEU A 282 -8.21 -2.14 1.13
N PHE A 283 -7.18 -1.29 1.13
CA PHE A 283 -6.59 -0.72 2.32
C PHE A 283 -6.52 0.81 2.19
N ILE A 284 -7.08 1.53 3.16
CA ILE A 284 -7.04 2.98 3.24
C ILE A 284 -6.14 3.38 4.41
N ASP A 285 -5.19 4.27 4.15
CA ASP A 285 -4.37 4.81 5.22
C ASP A 285 -5.22 5.60 6.24
N PRO A 286 -5.08 5.32 7.55
CA PRO A 286 -5.76 6.06 8.61
C PRO A 286 -5.55 7.58 8.59
N GLN A 287 -4.47 8.06 7.94
CA GLN A 287 -4.11 9.48 7.86
C GLN A 287 -4.60 10.19 6.59
N ALA A 288 -5.30 9.52 5.67
CA ALA A 288 -5.91 10.18 4.53
C ALA A 288 -6.95 11.21 5.03
N VAL A 289 -6.97 12.42 4.45
CA VAL A 289 -7.86 13.50 4.90
C VAL A 289 -9.21 13.42 4.20
N ILE A 290 -10.29 13.64 4.92
CA ILE A 290 -11.64 13.68 4.36
C ILE A 290 -11.93 15.06 3.77
N ILE A 291 -12.46 15.09 2.55
CA ILE A 291 -12.99 16.29 1.91
C ILE A 291 -14.38 16.54 2.47
N GLU A 292 -14.58 17.70 3.06
CA GLU A 292 -15.85 18.12 3.65
C GLU A 292 -16.62 19.04 2.68
N GLU A 293 -17.92 19.22 2.91
CA GLU A 293 -18.75 20.11 2.09
C GLU A 293 -18.23 21.56 2.10
N ALA A 294 -17.73 22.03 3.24
CA ALA A 294 -17.11 23.35 3.36
C ALA A 294 -15.90 23.54 2.42
N ASP A 295 -15.17 22.47 2.12
CA ASP A 295 -14.05 22.52 1.18
C ASP A 295 -14.52 22.74 -0.25
N LEU A 296 -15.59 22.04 -0.64
CA LEU A 296 -16.22 22.20 -1.95
C LEU A 296 -16.75 23.63 -2.13
N LEU A 297 -17.42 24.17 -1.10
CA LEU A 297 -17.96 25.52 -1.10
C LEU A 297 -16.86 26.58 -1.19
N MET A 298 -15.78 26.45 -0.40
CA MET A 298 -14.65 27.38 -0.40
C MET A 298 -13.98 27.43 -1.77
N GLU A 299 -13.70 26.29 -2.40
CA GLU A 299 -13.12 26.27 -3.75
C GLU A 299 -14.08 26.79 -4.82
N GLY A 300 -15.37 26.51 -4.67
CA GLY A 300 -16.40 26.94 -5.61
C GLY A 300 -16.57 28.46 -5.66
N ALA A 301 -16.38 29.14 -4.53
CA ALA A 301 -16.57 30.59 -4.39
C ALA A 301 -15.50 31.44 -5.09
N SER A 302 -14.24 31.00 -5.14
CA SER A 302 -13.12 31.81 -5.64
C SER A 302 -12.29 31.11 -6.72
N LEU A 303 -11.77 29.92 -6.40
CA LEU A 303 -10.76 29.24 -7.23
C LEU A 303 -11.31 28.75 -8.57
N LYS A 304 -12.60 28.40 -8.63
CA LYS A 304 -13.23 27.99 -9.90
C LYS A 304 -13.24 29.10 -10.94
N GLN A 305 -13.42 30.35 -10.52
CA GLN A 305 -13.46 31.53 -11.39
C GLN A 305 -12.06 32.07 -11.67
N GLN A 306 -11.15 32.03 -10.69
CA GLN A 306 -9.82 32.64 -10.82
C GLN A 306 -8.79 31.78 -11.56
N ILE A 307 -8.77 30.46 -11.30
CA ILE A 307 -7.73 29.56 -11.84
C ILE A 307 -8.30 28.37 -12.62
N GLY A 308 -9.62 28.29 -12.75
CA GLY A 308 -10.28 27.17 -13.44
C GLY A 308 -10.25 25.85 -12.65
N SER A 309 -10.19 25.91 -11.31
CA SER A 309 -10.21 24.73 -10.45
C SER A 309 -11.42 23.82 -10.73
N THR A 310 -11.24 22.51 -10.53
CA THR A 310 -12.33 21.52 -10.59
C THR A 310 -13.32 21.67 -9.43
N ALA A 311 -13.00 22.49 -8.42
CA ALA A 311 -13.81 22.74 -7.22
C ALA A 311 -14.26 21.43 -6.56
N GLN A 312 -13.29 20.53 -6.34
CA GLN A 312 -13.54 19.21 -5.72
C GLN A 312 -13.09 19.18 -4.26
N GLY A 313 -12.70 20.33 -3.69
CA GLY A 313 -12.35 20.47 -2.28
C GLY A 313 -10.96 19.94 -1.92
N VAL A 314 -10.16 19.52 -2.92
CA VAL A 314 -8.85 18.90 -2.71
C VAL A 314 -7.85 19.88 -2.11
N GLY A 315 -7.76 21.10 -2.65
CA GLY A 315 -6.86 22.13 -2.16
C GLY A 315 -7.28 22.65 -0.80
N SER A 316 -8.57 22.89 -0.59
CA SER A 316 -9.10 23.31 0.72
C SER A 316 -8.87 22.24 1.79
N ALA A 317 -9.18 20.97 1.50
CA ALA A 317 -8.93 19.86 2.44
C ALA A 317 -7.43 19.68 2.75
N THR A 318 -6.58 19.82 1.74
CA THR A 318 -5.11 19.78 1.92
C THR A 318 -4.65 20.93 2.81
N SER A 319 -5.14 22.15 2.57
CA SER A 319 -4.86 23.32 3.40
C SER A 319 -5.26 23.10 4.86
N ARG A 320 -6.45 22.53 5.10
CA ARG A 320 -6.87 22.17 6.47
C ARG A 320 -5.89 21.19 7.11
N LYS A 321 -5.47 20.14 6.41
CA LYS A 321 -4.46 19.19 6.92
C LYS A 321 -3.16 19.89 7.29
N VAL A 322 -2.72 20.87 6.49
CA VAL A 322 -1.51 21.68 6.76
C VAL A 322 -1.69 22.57 8.00
N LEU A 323 -2.87 23.20 8.16
CA LEU A 323 -3.23 24.07 9.29
C LEU A 323 -3.50 23.29 10.60
N ARG A 324 -3.70 21.97 10.52
CA ARG A 324 -3.86 21.07 11.67
C ARG A 324 -5.01 21.53 12.57
N THR A 325 -4.75 21.82 13.85
CA THR A 325 -5.75 22.25 14.83
C THR A 325 -6.26 23.68 14.61
N ALA A 326 -5.60 24.47 13.77
CA ALA A 326 -6.06 25.82 13.41
C ALA A 326 -7.05 25.82 12.23
N ALA A 327 -7.31 24.67 11.61
CA ALA A 327 -8.21 24.55 10.48
C ALA A 327 -9.68 24.71 10.90
N THR A 328 -10.45 25.42 10.06
CA THR A 328 -11.91 25.53 10.17
C THR A 328 -12.55 25.15 8.82
N PRO A 329 -13.41 24.12 8.77
CA PRO A 329 -13.74 23.20 9.87
C PRO A 329 -12.54 22.35 10.31
N ALA A 330 -12.67 21.70 11.47
CA ALA A 330 -11.62 20.83 12.01
C ALA A 330 -11.24 19.71 11.04
N VAL A 331 -9.98 19.29 11.09
CA VAL A 331 -9.48 18.18 10.25
C VAL A 331 -10.15 16.87 10.68
N ARG A 332 -10.71 16.16 9.70
CA ARG A 332 -11.20 14.79 9.87
C ARG A 332 -10.41 13.87 8.95
N LEU A 333 -9.96 12.74 9.48
CA LEU A 333 -9.15 11.74 8.79
C LEU A 333 -9.96 10.46 8.57
N ALA A 334 -9.46 9.56 7.71
CA ALA A 334 -10.11 8.28 7.43
C ALA A 334 -10.41 7.46 8.69
N LYS A 335 -9.51 7.50 9.69
CA LYS A 335 -9.72 6.83 10.99
C LYS A 335 -10.92 7.31 11.78
N ASP A 336 -11.35 8.55 11.54
CA ASP A 336 -12.47 9.18 12.23
C ASP A 336 -13.83 8.83 11.57
N VAL A 337 -13.81 8.07 10.46
CA VAL A 337 -15.00 7.67 9.70
C VAL A 337 -15.33 6.21 9.96
N ALA A 338 -16.41 5.95 10.70
CA ALA A 338 -16.81 4.60 11.11
C ALA A 338 -17.02 3.63 9.93
N THR A 339 -17.60 4.10 8.82
CA THR A 339 -17.83 3.26 7.62
C THR A 339 -16.57 2.84 6.91
N LEU A 340 -15.40 3.42 7.24
CA LEU A 340 -14.12 3.03 6.67
C LEU A 340 -13.35 2.03 7.54
N HIS A 341 -13.79 1.77 8.78
CA HIS A 341 -13.01 1.02 9.78
C HIS A 341 -12.51 -0.34 9.30
N SER A 342 -13.31 -1.08 8.54
CA SER A 342 -12.90 -2.39 8.01
C SER A 342 -11.92 -2.32 6.83
N PHE A 343 -11.73 -1.15 6.24
CA PHE A 343 -10.73 -0.89 5.20
C PHE A 343 -9.47 -0.22 5.75
N LEU A 344 -9.44 0.20 7.01
CA LEU A 344 -8.31 0.94 7.56
C LEU A 344 -7.11 0.04 7.79
N ARG A 345 -5.99 0.42 7.17
CA ARG A 345 -4.69 -0.19 7.45
C ARG A 345 -3.57 0.77 7.04
N PRO A 346 -2.55 0.99 7.88
CA PRO A 346 -1.42 1.83 7.50
C PRO A 346 -0.76 1.34 6.22
N THR A 347 -0.53 2.25 5.27
CA THR A 347 0.04 1.93 3.96
C THR A 347 1.40 1.24 4.09
N VAL A 348 2.23 1.71 5.03
CA VAL A 348 3.55 1.13 5.33
C VAL A 348 3.45 -0.35 5.69
N GLU A 349 2.43 -0.77 6.43
CA GLU A 349 2.26 -2.18 6.78
C GLU A 349 1.88 -3.05 5.59
N VAL A 350 1.00 -2.54 4.72
CA VAL A 350 0.60 -3.24 3.50
C VAL A 350 1.81 -3.40 2.56
N LEU A 351 2.58 -2.33 2.42
CA LEU A 351 3.77 -2.32 1.57
C LEU A 351 4.89 -3.20 2.14
N ASP A 352 5.13 -3.20 3.46
CA ASP A 352 6.13 -4.08 4.08
C ASP A 352 5.81 -5.56 3.84
N ASP A 353 4.52 -5.93 3.91
CA ASP A 353 4.09 -7.30 3.60
C ASP A 353 4.35 -7.63 2.15
N ALA A 354 4.00 -6.74 1.23
CA ALA A 354 4.25 -6.91 -0.20
C ALA A 354 5.76 -7.06 -0.48
N PHE A 355 6.58 -6.16 0.05
CA PHE A 355 8.03 -6.19 -0.12
C PHE A 355 8.67 -7.44 0.49
N SER A 356 8.17 -7.93 1.62
CA SER A 356 8.66 -9.19 2.23
C SER A 356 8.44 -10.41 1.32
N ARG A 357 7.43 -10.35 0.45
CA ARG A 357 7.07 -11.40 -0.52
C ARG A 357 7.68 -11.18 -1.91
N GLY A 358 8.44 -10.10 -2.10
CA GLY A 358 8.97 -9.73 -3.42
C GLY A 358 7.90 -9.25 -4.40
N HIS A 359 6.73 -8.85 -3.91
CA HIS A 359 5.60 -8.42 -4.73
C HIS A 359 5.90 -7.07 -5.42
N HIS A 360 5.41 -6.93 -6.65
CA HIS A 360 5.53 -5.70 -7.43
C HIS A 360 4.40 -4.71 -7.12
N VAL A 361 4.77 -3.43 -7.03
CA VAL A 361 3.87 -2.33 -6.68
C VAL A 361 3.79 -1.34 -7.83
N LEU A 362 2.58 -1.00 -8.27
CA LEU A 362 2.34 0.11 -9.22
C LEU A 362 1.78 1.31 -8.45
N LEU A 363 2.54 2.39 -8.37
CA LEU A 363 2.11 3.67 -7.82
C LEU A 363 1.57 4.57 -8.93
N GLU A 364 0.26 4.83 -8.93
CA GLU A 364 -0.40 5.74 -9.84
C GLU A 364 -0.46 7.16 -9.27
N GLY A 365 0.27 8.10 -9.89
CA GLY A 365 0.19 9.52 -9.60
C GLY A 365 -0.98 10.21 -10.32
N THR A 366 -1.49 11.28 -9.72
CA THR A 366 -2.54 12.13 -10.31
C THR A 366 -1.97 13.38 -10.96
N GLN A 367 -2.70 13.94 -11.94
CA GLN A 367 -2.27 15.12 -12.72
C GLN A 367 -0.91 14.90 -13.43
N GLY A 368 -0.29 15.97 -13.96
CA GLY A 368 1.01 15.90 -14.63
C GLY A 368 1.99 16.91 -14.03
N MET A 369 3.29 16.77 -14.35
CA MET A 369 4.38 17.58 -13.80
C MET A 369 4.13 19.08 -13.97
N GLY A 370 3.59 19.52 -15.10
CA GLY A 370 3.28 20.93 -15.37
C GLY A 370 2.22 21.53 -14.45
N LEU A 371 1.50 20.71 -13.68
CA LEU A 371 0.57 21.13 -12.63
C LEU A 371 1.13 20.98 -11.22
N SER A 372 2.41 20.65 -11.04
CA SER A 372 3.04 20.58 -9.72
C SER A 372 2.94 21.93 -9.00
N LEU A 373 2.59 21.91 -7.71
CA LEU A 373 2.57 23.10 -6.84
C LEU A 373 3.91 23.85 -6.83
N HIS A 374 5.02 23.11 -6.90
CA HIS A 374 6.37 23.66 -6.76
C HIS A 374 7.06 23.87 -8.11
N HIS A 375 6.72 23.06 -9.11
CA HIS A 375 7.47 23.00 -10.36
C HIS A 375 6.66 23.38 -11.60
N GLY A 376 5.35 23.53 -11.48
CA GLY A 376 4.46 24.02 -12.53
C GLY A 376 4.37 25.54 -12.59
N ASP A 377 3.47 26.04 -13.45
CA ASP A 377 3.26 27.48 -13.67
C ASP A 377 2.30 28.06 -12.61
N TYR A 378 2.81 28.24 -11.38
CA TYR A 378 2.04 28.83 -10.28
C TYR A 378 1.51 30.23 -10.65
N PRO A 379 0.25 30.59 -10.33
CA PRO A 379 -0.72 29.87 -9.47
C PRO A 379 -1.60 28.84 -10.19
N HIS A 380 -1.41 28.59 -11.49
CA HIS A 380 -2.27 27.72 -12.29
C HIS A 380 -1.85 26.26 -12.19
N VAL A 381 -1.80 25.74 -10.97
CA VAL A 381 -1.29 24.42 -10.60
C VAL A 381 -2.24 23.72 -9.64
N THR A 382 -1.99 22.45 -9.31
CA THR A 382 -2.71 21.76 -8.24
C THR A 382 -2.08 22.05 -6.87
N SER A 383 -2.73 21.61 -5.80
CA SER A 383 -2.35 21.90 -4.41
C SER A 383 -1.28 20.96 -3.84
N ARG A 384 -0.49 20.31 -4.72
CA ARG A 384 0.46 19.26 -4.37
C ARG A 384 1.57 19.16 -5.40
N ASP A 385 2.66 18.50 -5.04
CA ASP A 385 3.63 18.07 -6.02
C ASP A 385 3.13 16.83 -6.78
N THR A 386 3.35 16.81 -8.09
CA THR A 386 2.89 15.78 -9.03
C THR A 386 4.05 15.02 -9.67
N THR A 387 5.28 15.28 -9.22
CA THR A 387 6.46 14.50 -9.63
C THR A 387 6.43 13.08 -9.04
N ALA A 388 7.30 12.22 -9.54
CA ALA A 388 7.51 10.89 -8.97
C ALA A 388 7.88 10.97 -7.48
N SER A 389 8.77 11.90 -7.10
CA SER A 389 9.17 12.14 -5.71
C SER A 389 7.99 12.57 -4.83
N GLY A 390 7.15 13.49 -5.32
CA GLY A 390 5.93 13.90 -4.63
C GLY A 390 4.95 12.73 -4.41
N CYS A 391 4.75 11.91 -5.44
CA CYS A 391 3.89 10.73 -5.34
C CYS A 391 4.42 9.70 -4.34
N LEU A 392 5.74 9.45 -4.33
CA LEU A 392 6.39 8.53 -3.40
C LEU A 392 6.28 9.01 -1.95
N ALA A 393 6.54 10.29 -1.71
CA ALA A 393 6.43 10.90 -0.38
C ALA A 393 5.01 10.75 0.18
N GLU A 394 4.00 10.96 -0.65
CA GLU A 394 2.60 10.82 -0.27
C GLU A 394 2.12 9.38 -0.08
N ALA A 395 2.77 8.43 -0.74
CA ALA A 395 2.49 7.01 -0.58
C ALA A 395 3.24 6.40 0.62
N GLY A 396 4.23 7.10 1.17
CA GLY A 396 5.14 6.54 2.18
C GLY A 396 6.10 5.51 1.59
N ILE A 397 6.47 5.65 0.31
CA ILE A 397 7.39 4.75 -0.38
C ILE A 397 8.78 5.39 -0.45
N PRO A 398 9.85 4.74 0.06
CA PRO A 398 11.19 5.30 -0.03
C PRO A 398 11.74 5.23 -1.46
N PRO A 399 12.50 6.24 -1.92
CA PRO A 399 12.99 6.31 -3.30
C PRO A 399 13.89 5.14 -3.70
N GLY A 400 14.59 4.52 -2.74
CA GLY A 400 15.40 3.32 -2.97
C GLY A 400 14.61 2.09 -3.43
N ARG A 401 13.27 2.09 -3.30
CA ARG A 401 12.37 1.02 -3.78
C ARG A 401 11.98 1.15 -5.24
N VAL A 402 12.23 2.31 -5.85
CA VAL A 402 11.82 2.58 -7.23
C VAL A 402 12.65 1.74 -8.17
N ARG A 403 11.96 0.92 -8.96
CA ARG A 403 12.50 0.12 -10.06
C ARG A 403 12.38 0.86 -11.38
N ARG A 404 11.19 1.41 -11.68
CA ARG A 404 10.90 2.20 -12.89
C ARG A 404 10.15 3.49 -12.58
N THR A 405 10.39 4.50 -13.40
CA THR A 405 9.55 5.70 -13.48
C THR A 405 8.98 5.78 -14.88
N LEU A 406 7.68 5.51 -15.02
CA LEU A 406 6.95 5.62 -16.28
C LEU A 406 6.31 7.00 -16.36
N MET A 407 6.69 7.77 -17.38
CA MET A 407 6.11 9.10 -17.63
C MET A 407 5.19 9.07 -18.83
N VAL A 408 3.93 9.44 -18.61
CA VAL A 408 2.90 9.46 -19.65
C VAL A 408 2.85 10.85 -20.28
N CYS A 409 2.96 10.91 -21.59
CA CYS A 409 2.88 12.12 -22.40
C CYS A 409 1.85 11.92 -23.50
N ARG A 410 1.17 13.00 -23.91
CA ARG A 410 0.31 13.01 -25.10
C ARG A 410 0.92 13.88 -26.18
N THR A 411 0.63 13.54 -27.45
CA THR A 411 1.13 14.23 -28.65
C THR A 411 0.77 15.70 -28.71
N HIS A 412 -0.39 16.08 -28.17
CA HIS A 412 -0.82 17.47 -28.10
C HIS A 412 -1.18 17.81 -26.66
N PRO A 413 -0.38 18.61 -25.93
CA PRO A 413 -0.71 19.03 -24.59
C PRO A 413 -2.10 19.68 -24.53
N ILE A 414 -2.81 19.47 -23.43
CA ILE A 414 -4.11 20.10 -23.19
C ILE A 414 -4.22 20.70 -21.80
N ARG A 415 -5.01 21.76 -21.68
CA ARG A 415 -5.45 22.32 -20.38
C ARG A 415 -6.96 22.47 -20.35
N VAL A 416 -7.52 22.59 -19.15
CA VAL A 416 -8.93 22.95 -18.98
C VAL A 416 -9.18 24.30 -19.66
N GLN A 417 -10.33 24.51 -20.30
CA GLN A 417 -10.68 25.82 -20.85
C GLN A 417 -10.56 26.93 -19.79
N SER A 418 -10.04 28.08 -20.20
CA SER A 418 -9.93 29.27 -19.35
C SER A 418 -11.31 29.75 -18.92
N PRO A 419 -11.51 30.15 -17.65
CA PRO A 419 -12.72 30.84 -17.22
C PRO A 419 -12.86 32.19 -17.93
N GLU A 420 -14.08 32.69 -18.06
CA GLU A 420 -14.32 34.03 -18.60
C GLU A 420 -13.63 35.09 -17.72
N GLY A 421 -12.81 35.96 -18.34
CA GLY A 421 -12.03 36.98 -17.63
C GLY A 421 -10.82 36.48 -16.85
N ALA A 422 -10.46 35.18 -16.95
CA ALA A 422 -9.29 34.60 -16.30
C ALA A 422 -8.56 33.60 -17.21
N THR A 423 -7.49 32.97 -16.70
CA THR A 423 -6.75 31.93 -17.43
C THR A 423 -6.60 30.66 -16.59
N SER A 424 -6.66 29.51 -17.26
CA SER A 424 -6.32 28.21 -16.67
C SER A 424 -4.81 27.92 -16.69
N GLY A 425 -4.01 28.91 -17.10
CA GLY A 425 -2.56 28.90 -17.17
C GLY A 425 -2.03 28.94 -18.61
N PRO A 426 -0.72 29.22 -18.79
CA PRO A 426 -0.10 29.32 -20.09
C PRO A 426 0.04 27.96 -20.78
N MET A 427 0.12 27.99 -22.11
CA MET A 427 0.52 26.88 -22.99
C MET A 427 1.34 27.47 -24.15
N VAL A 428 2.34 26.73 -24.63
CA VAL A 428 3.17 27.16 -25.77
C VAL A 428 2.41 26.93 -27.07
N ASN A 429 2.27 27.96 -27.91
CA ASN A 429 1.67 27.88 -29.24
C ASN A 429 0.32 27.16 -29.26
N GLU A 430 -0.69 27.78 -28.66
CA GLU A 430 -2.05 27.23 -28.68
C GLU A 430 -2.59 27.14 -30.11
N ILE A 431 -3.26 26.02 -30.38
CA ILE A 431 -3.90 25.72 -31.67
C ILE A 431 -5.36 25.35 -31.43
N THR A 432 -6.11 25.10 -32.50
CA THR A 432 -7.51 24.69 -32.41
C THR A 432 -7.70 23.22 -32.76
N TRP A 433 -8.82 22.63 -32.34
CA TRP A 433 -9.16 21.26 -32.71
C TRP A 433 -9.42 21.12 -34.22
N GLU A 434 -9.85 22.18 -34.90
CA GLU A 434 -9.95 22.25 -36.35
C GLU A 434 -8.58 22.08 -37.01
N GLU A 435 -7.53 22.71 -36.45
CA GLU A 435 -6.17 22.58 -36.96
C GLU A 435 -5.61 21.17 -36.73
N VAL A 436 -5.84 20.59 -35.55
CA VAL A 436 -5.48 19.18 -35.26
C VAL A 436 -6.20 18.23 -36.22
N SER A 437 -7.50 18.43 -36.44
CA SER A 437 -8.31 17.63 -37.38
C SER A 437 -7.78 17.73 -38.81
N ARG A 438 -7.47 18.96 -39.28
CA ARG A 438 -6.93 19.21 -40.62
C ARG A 438 -5.59 18.54 -40.85
N ARG A 439 -4.68 18.56 -39.86
CA ARG A 439 -3.33 17.96 -39.98
C ARG A 439 -3.38 16.43 -39.88
N SER A 440 -4.10 15.91 -38.91
CA SER A 440 -4.15 14.47 -38.63
C SER A 440 -5.06 13.68 -39.59
N GLY A 441 -6.05 14.35 -40.18
CA GLY A 441 -7.16 13.69 -40.87
C GLY A 441 -8.19 13.07 -39.92
N HIS A 442 -8.07 13.28 -38.60
CA HIS A 442 -9.03 12.79 -37.61
C HIS A 442 -10.32 13.61 -37.67
N PRO A 443 -11.52 13.00 -37.64
CA PRO A 443 -12.78 13.75 -37.64
C PRO A 443 -12.87 14.74 -36.46
N LEU A 444 -13.19 16.00 -36.76
CA LEU A 444 -13.31 17.07 -35.76
C LEU A 444 -14.34 16.74 -34.67
N GLY A 445 -15.48 16.18 -35.05
CA GLY A 445 -16.55 15.83 -34.11
C GLY A 445 -16.10 14.83 -33.04
N ASP A 446 -15.24 13.87 -33.41
CA ASP A 446 -14.73 12.86 -32.49
C ASP A 446 -13.70 13.45 -31.51
N LEU A 447 -12.84 14.35 -32.00
CA LEU A 447 -11.89 15.10 -31.16
C LEU A 447 -12.64 15.94 -30.12
N GLN A 448 -13.63 16.72 -30.55
CA GLN A 448 -14.41 17.61 -29.68
C GLN A 448 -15.27 16.83 -28.65
N LYS A 449 -15.71 15.62 -29.00
CA LYS A 449 -16.44 14.73 -28.08
C LYS A 449 -15.50 14.11 -27.04
N THR A 450 -14.32 13.68 -27.46
CA THR A 450 -13.35 12.97 -26.60
C THR A 450 -12.66 13.92 -25.62
N GLU A 451 -12.28 15.12 -26.08
CA GLU A 451 -11.40 16.06 -25.37
C GLU A 451 -12.18 17.02 -24.47
N ARG A 452 -12.91 16.42 -23.53
CA ARG A 452 -13.66 17.11 -22.48
C ARG A 452 -13.17 16.65 -21.10
N THR A 453 -13.21 17.54 -20.10
CA THR A 453 -12.82 17.16 -18.74
C THR A 453 -13.68 16.01 -18.22
N SER A 454 -13.05 14.98 -17.66
CA SER A 454 -13.75 13.79 -17.16
C SER A 454 -14.66 14.06 -15.96
N THR A 455 -14.33 15.09 -15.17
CA THR A 455 -15.02 15.41 -13.91
C THR A 455 -16.06 16.52 -14.08
N THR A 456 -15.80 17.53 -14.93
CA THR A 456 -16.64 18.74 -15.07
C THR A 456 -17.21 18.95 -16.47
N ASN A 457 -16.93 18.06 -17.42
CA ASN A 457 -17.36 18.10 -18.82
C ASN A 457 -17.12 19.45 -19.54
N ARG A 458 -15.98 20.10 -19.26
CA ARG A 458 -15.55 21.35 -19.91
C ARG A 458 -14.69 21.05 -21.14
N PRO A 459 -14.78 21.87 -22.21
CA PRO A 459 -13.85 21.82 -23.32
C PRO A 459 -12.38 21.94 -22.88
N ARG A 460 -11.47 21.45 -23.72
CA ARG A 460 -10.03 21.54 -23.52
C ARG A 460 -9.41 22.53 -24.51
N ARG A 461 -8.50 23.35 -24.00
CA ARG A 461 -7.51 24.07 -24.82
C ARG A 461 -6.45 23.06 -25.27
N VAL A 462 -5.96 23.23 -26.49
CA VAL A 462 -4.94 22.37 -27.10
C VAL A 462 -3.81 23.23 -27.64
N ALA A 463 -2.61 22.69 -27.62
CA ALA A 463 -1.43 23.40 -28.09
C ALA A 463 -0.48 22.48 -28.83
N GLU A 464 0.51 23.08 -29.50
CA GLU A 464 1.67 22.34 -30.02
C GLU A 464 2.41 21.63 -28.87
N PHE A 465 3.17 20.60 -29.22
CA PHE A 465 3.96 19.88 -28.22
C PHE A 465 5.07 20.75 -27.65
N ASP A 466 5.13 20.82 -26.32
CA ASP A 466 6.11 21.61 -25.60
C ASP A 466 7.35 20.78 -25.24
N TRP A 467 8.37 20.88 -26.08
CA TRP A 467 9.66 20.21 -25.91
C TRP A 467 10.42 20.68 -24.67
N VAL A 468 10.26 21.95 -24.28
CA VAL A 468 10.90 22.52 -23.08
C VAL A 468 10.27 21.93 -21.83
N LEU A 469 8.94 21.82 -21.81
CA LEU A 469 8.19 21.15 -20.75
C LEU A 469 8.58 19.67 -20.65
N LEU A 470 8.70 18.96 -21.77
CA LEU A 470 9.16 17.56 -21.77
C LEU A 470 10.56 17.43 -21.15
N ARG A 471 11.52 18.26 -21.58
CA ARG A 471 12.90 18.22 -21.04
C ARG A 471 12.92 18.53 -19.55
N LYS A 472 12.14 19.50 -19.10
CA LYS A 472 11.98 19.81 -17.66
C LYS A 472 11.36 18.65 -16.91
N ALA A 473 10.32 18.02 -17.45
CA ALA A 473 9.64 16.88 -16.84
C ALA A 473 10.58 15.67 -16.70
N ALA A 474 11.36 15.39 -17.74
CA ALA A 474 12.36 14.34 -17.72
C ALA A 474 13.45 14.61 -16.68
N SER A 475 13.94 15.85 -16.58
CA SER A 475 14.96 16.21 -15.58
C SER A 475 14.47 16.09 -14.13
N LEU A 476 13.19 16.38 -13.86
CA LEU A 476 12.63 16.28 -12.51
C LEU A 476 12.23 14.86 -12.11
N ASN A 477 11.84 14.03 -13.08
CA ASN A 477 11.28 12.71 -12.80
C ASN A 477 12.20 11.55 -13.17
N ALA A 478 13.26 11.79 -13.94
CA ALA A 478 14.19 10.78 -14.44
C ALA A 478 13.46 9.53 -14.97
N PRO A 479 12.62 9.66 -16.02
CA PRO A 479 11.84 8.55 -16.54
C PRO A 479 12.77 7.44 -17.03
N THR A 480 12.42 6.20 -16.73
CA THR A 480 13.04 5.02 -17.35
C THR A 480 12.34 4.64 -18.64
N ASP A 481 11.08 5.06 -18.78
CA ASP A 481 10.16 4.65 -19.83
C ASP A 481 9.16 5.79 -20.08
N ILE A 482 8.85 6.05 -21.35
CA ILE A 482 7.77 6.96 -21.76
C ILE A 482 6.59 6.16 -22.29
N ALA A 483 5.38 6.51 -21.86
CA ALA A 483 4.15 6.10 -22.50
C ALA A 483 3.60 7.27 -23.33
N LEU A 484 3.66 7.16 -24.65
CA LEU A 484 3.13 8.18 -25.56
C LEU A 484 1.69 7.83 -25.95
N THR A 485 0.76 8.74 -25.72
CA THR A 485 -0.67 8.54 -26.00
C THR A 485 -1.18 9.48 -27.08
N PHE A 486 -2.31 9.11 -27.68
CA PHE A 486 -2.98 9.85 -28.76
C PHE A 486 -2.09 10.01 -30.00
N VAL A 487 -1.41 8.94 -30.42
CA VAL A 487 -0.57 8.96 -31.63
C VAL A 487 -1.41 9.03 -32.91
N ASP A 488 -2.68 8.66 -32.83
CA ASP A 488 -3.71 8.92 -33.84
C ASP A 488 -3.95 10.42 -34.10
N TYR A 489 -3.57 11.31 -33.18
CA TYR A 489 -3.68 12.76 -33.39
C TYR A 489 -2.53 13.33 -34.22
N LEU A 490 -1.47 12.56 -34.48
CA LEU A 490 -0.47 12.91 -35.50
C LEU A 490 -0.99 12.52 -36.89
N SER A 491 -1.61 11.35 -37.00
CA SER A 491 -2.26 10.88 -38.22
C SER A 491 -3.34 9.85 -37.87
N ALA A 492 -4.55 10.01 -38.43
CA ALA A 492 -5.67 9.10 -38.23
C ALA A 492 -5.35 7.65 -38.64
N ASN A 493 -4.40 7.46 -39.56
CA ASN A 493 -3.94 6.13 -39.98
C ASN A 493 -3.28 5.34 -38.84
N ASN A 494 -2.75 6.02 -37.82
CA ASN A 494 -2.15 5.35 -36.66
C ASN A 494 -3.19 4.61 -35.81
N TRP A 495 -4.49 4.95 -35.93
CA TRP A 495 -5.57 4.30 -35.15
C TRP A 495 -5.59 2.78 -35.30
N ALA A 496 -5.36 2.30 -36.52
CA ALA A 496 -5.37 0.87 -36.83
C ALA A 496 -4.06 0.16 -36.49
N ALA A 497 -2.99 0.89 -36.13
CA ALA A 497 -1.70 0.30 -35.83
C ALA A 497 -1.77 -0.54 -34.55
N ARG A 498 -1.18 -1.74 -34.60
CA ARG A 498 -1.04 -2.69 -33.48
C ARG A 498 0.41 -3.09 -33.25
N ARG A 499 1.31 -2.74 -34.17
CA ARG A 499 2.77 -2.92 -34.07
C ARG A 499 3.48 -1.62 -34.40
N TYR A 500 4.68 -1.44 -33.86
CA TYR A 500 5.45 -0.21 -34.03
C TYR A 500 5.71 0.11 -35.50
N GLU A 501 6.00 -0.88 -36.33
CA GLU A 501 6.32 -0.72 -37.76
C GLU A 501 5.12 -0.28 -38.61
N GLN A 502 3.90 -0.35 -38.06
CA GLN A 502 2.67 0.07 -38.74
C GLN A 502 2.34 1.55 -38.54
N LEU A 503 3.06 2.24 -37.67
CA LEU A 503 2.88 3.68 -37.45
C LEU A 503 3.36 4.47 -38.66
N SER A 504 2.82 5.66 -38.84
CA SER A 504 3.27 6.60 -39.87
C SER A 504 4.72 7.01 -39.65
N GLU A 505 5.44 7.37 -40.73
CA GLU A 505 6.80 7.88 -40.62
C GLU A 505 6.90 9.13 -39.72
N GLU A 506 5.87 9.97 -39.72
CA GLU A 506 5.77 11.11 -38.82
C GLU A 506 5.76 10.67 -37.36
N ALA A 507 4.97 9.64 -37.01
CA ALA A 507 4.95 9.09 -35.66
C ALA A 507 6.29 8.47 -35.27
N HIS A 508 6.99 7.79 -36.18
CA HIS A 508 8.35 7.28 -35.91
C HIS A 508 9.32 8.41 -35.59
N ARG A 509 9.41 9.44 -36.45
CA ARG A 509 10.29 10.60 -36.21
C ARG A 509 9.97 11.30 -34.90
N TYR A 510 8.68 11.45 -34.61
CA TYR A 510 8.20 12.09 -33.39
C TYR A 510 8.56 11.30 -32.12
N ILE A 511 8.42 9.96 -32.18
CA ILE A 511 8.84 9.06 -31.10
C ILE A 511 10.35 9.16 -30.88
N GLU A 512 11.16 9.10 -31.94
CA GLU A 512 12.62 9.23 -31.82
C GLU A 512 13.03 10.56 -31.17
N GLU A 513 12.34 11.66 -31.50
CA GLU A 513 12.61 12.96 -30.91
C GLU A 513 12.24 13.00 -29.42
N ILE A 514 11.08 12.45 -29.04
CA ILE A 514 10.72 12.27 -27.62
C ILE A 514 11.77 11.45 -26.89
N GLU A 515 12.23 10.34 -27.46
CA GLU A 515 13.25 9.48 -26.85
C GLU A 515 14.55 10.24 -26.60
N ARG A 516 14.99 11.06 -27.57
CA ARG A 516 16.18 11.92 -27.44
C ARG A 516 16.01 13.02 -26.39
N VAL A 517 14.88 13.73 -26.41
CA VAL A 517 14.63 14.87 -25.49
C VAL A 517 14.43 14.37 -24.06
N ALA A 518 13.67 13.30 -23.86
CA ALA A 518 13.44 12.72 -22.53
C ALA A 518 14.67 11.95 -22.01
N GLY A 519 15.49 11.39 -22.90
CA GLY A 519 16.58 10.48 -22.54
C GLY A 519 16.08 9.11 -22.07
N ALA A 520 14.90 8.68 -22.56
CA ALA A 520 14.23 7.44 -22.17
C ALA A 520 13.45 6.86 -23.35
N PRO A 521 13.40 5.53 -23.52
CA PRO A 521 12.65 4.90 -24.62
C PRO A 521 11.15 5.12 -24.48
N VAL A 522 10.45 5.23 -25.61
CA VAL A 522 8.98 5.20 -25.66
C VAL A 522 8.55 3.74 -25.71
N SER A 523 8.32 3.15 -24.54
CA SER A 523 8.05 1.72 -24.41
C SER A 523 6.56 1.38 -24.50
N LEU A 524 5.66 2.35 -24.37
CA LEU A 524 4.22 2.17 -24.56
C LEU A 524 3.68 3.23 -25.50
N ILE A 525 2.87 2.83 -26.47
CA ILE A 525 2.30 3.75 -27.46
C ILE A 525 0.79 3.48 -27.56
N SER A 526 -0.03 4.44 -27.12
CA SER A 526 -1.47 4.36 -27.32
C SER A 526 -1.87 5.00 -28.65
N THR A 527 -2.57 4.21 -29.45
CA THR A 527 -3.01 4.55 -30.81
C THR A 527 -4.48 4.95 -30.88
N GLY A 528 -5.17 5.03 -29.75
CA GLY A 528 -6.58 5.42 -29.75
C GLY A 528 -7.28 5.13 -28.42
N CYS A 529 -8.59 5.38 -28.41
CA CYS A 529 -9.46 5.29 -27.24
C CYS A 529 -10.21 3.95 -27.17
N GLU A 530 -9.50 2.83 -27.30
CA GLU A 530 -10.03 1.47 -27.22
C GLU A 530 -9.15 0.58 -26.34
N ALA A 531 -9.74 -0.47 -25.75
CA ALA A 531 -9.05 -1.38 -24.82
C ALA A 531 -7.76 -2.01 -25.38
N ARG A 532 -7.68 -2.24 -26.70
CA ARG A 532 -6.58 -2.94 -27.37
C ARG A 532 -5.61 -2.00 -28.11
N ASN A 533 -5.77 -0.69 -28.00
CA ASN A 533 -4.98 0.30 -28.74
C ASN A 533 -3.72 0.73 -27.97
N ILE A 534 -2.94 -0.25 -27.50
CA ILE A 534 -1.63 -0.03 -26.89
C ILE A 534 -0.61 -0.95 -27.57
N ILE A 535 0.38 -0.37 -28.21
CA ILE A 535 1.58 -1.06 -28.70
C ILE A 535 2.57 -1.12 -27.54
N ASP A 536 2.92 -2.33 -27.11
CA ASP A 536 3.81 -2.57 -25.98
C ASP A 536 5.20 -2.98 -26.48
N ARG A 537 6.19 -2.10 -26.29
CA ARG A 537 7.60 -2.26 -26.68
C ARG A 537 8.50 -2.51 -25.46
N ARG A 538 7.92 -2.81 -24.28
CA ARG A 538 8.69 -3.04 -23.06
C ARG A 538 9.56 -4.29 -23.18
N THR A 539 10.68 -4.27 -22.49
CA THR A 539 11.67 -5.37 -22.47
C THR A 539 11.87 -5.95 -21.06
N TRP A 540 10.92 -5.75 -20.16
CA TRP A 540 11.07 -5.97 -18.72
C TRP A 540 9.83 -6.56 -18.05
#